data_AF-A0A9R1U5Z1-F1
#
_entry.id   AF-A0A9R1U5Z1-F1
#
_cell.length_a   1.000
_cell.length_b   1.000
_cell.length_c   1.000
_cell.angle_alpha   90.00
_cell.angle_beta   90.00
_cell.angle_gamma   90.00
#
_symmetry.space_group_name_H-M   'P 1'
#
loop_
_entity.id
_entity.type
_entity.pdbx_description
1 polymer ?
#
loop_
_entity_poly.entity_id
_entity_poly.type
_entity_poly.pdbx_seq_one_letter_code
_entity_poly.pdbx_strand_id
1 'polypeptide(L)' 'MNSLGDACNEIKREYDMCFQTWFTENFLKGDTNDSMCAPLFKVYQQCVKKSMKEQNIELKDIEINHLGTENEKKSPS' A
#
# COMPACT_ATOMS: atom_id res chain seq x y z
N MET A 1 -2.29 -11.16 7.46
CA MET A 1 -2.70 -9.87 8.06
C MET A 1 -3.99 -9.44 7.41
N ASN A 2 -4.94 -8.91 8.18
CA ASN A 2 -6.20 -8.41 7.64
C ASN A 2 -6.02 -6.96 7.15
N SER A 3 -6.84 -6.57 6.18
CA SER A 3 -7.00 -5.20 5.72
C SER A 3 -7.91 -4.41 6.67
N LEU A 4 -7.97 -3.09 6.50
CA LEU A 4 -8.86 -2.20 7.25
C LEU A 4 -10.34 -2.54 7.05
N GLY A 5 -10.72 -2.96 5.84
CA GLY A 5 -12.05 -3.45 5.51
C GLY A 5 -12.00 -4.93 5.17
N ASP A 6 -12.90 -5.72 5.75
CA ASP A 6 -12.92 -7.17 5.55
C ASP A 6 -13.14 -7.57 4.09
N ALA A 7 -13.91 -6.77 3.35
CA ALA A 7 -14.12 -6.94 1.90
C ALA A 7 -12.83 -6.80 1.08
N CYS A 8 -11.78 -6.18 1.64
CA CYS A 8 -10.49 -6.00 0.97
C CYS A 8 -9.47 -7.09 1.33
N ASN A 9 -9.78 -8.04 2.22
CA ASN A 9 -8.82 -9.04 2.72
C ASN A 9 -8.30 -9.95 1.61
N GLU A 10 -9.19 -10.44 0.74
CA GLU A 10 -8.82 -11.33 -0.36
C GLU A 10 -7.98 -10.58 -1.42
N ILE A 11 -8.44 -9.40 -1.84
CA ILE A 11 -7.74 -8.53 -2.79
C ILE A 11 -6.36 -8.13 -2.25
N LYS A 12 -6.25 -7.84 -0.94
CA LYS A 12 -4.99 -7.58 -0.26
C LYS A 12 -4.03 -8.76 -0.41
N ARG A 13 -4.52 -9.98 -0.13
CA ARG A 13 -3.69 -11.19 -0.19
C ARG A 13 -3.13 -11.43 -1.59
N GLU A 14 -3.94 -11.26 -2.62
CA GLU A 14 -3.49 -11.38 -4.01
C GLU A 14 -2.43 -10.35 -4.37
N TYR A 15 -2.68 -9.08 -4.02
CA TYR A 15 -1.71 -8.01 -4.24
C TYR A 15 -0.40 -8.24 -3.46
N ASP A 16 -0.46 -8.59 -2.18
CA ASP A 16 0.71 -8.82 -1.33
C ASP A 16 1.59 -9.95 -1.90
N MET A 17 0.97 -11.06 -2.34
CA MET A 17 1.70 -12.17 -2.98
C MET A 17 2.37 -11.72 -4.28
N CYS A 18 1.66 -10.98 -5.14
CA CYS A 18 2.25 -10.43 -6.37
C CYS A 18 3.43 -9.52 -6.06
N PHE A 19 3.24 -8.59 -5.13
CA PHE A 19 4.25 -7.62 -4.73
C PHE A 19 5.49 -8.28 -4.14
N GLN A 20 5.35 -9.31 -3.29
CA GLN A 20 6.51 -10.04 -2.75
C GLN A 20 7.37 -10.68 -3.85
N THR A 21 6.72 -11.31 -4.83
CA THR A 21 7.41 -11.90 -5.98
C THR A 21 8.08 -10.81 -6.81
N TRP A 22 7.34 -9.75 -7.17
CA TRP A 22 7.88 -8.63 -7.93
C TRP A 22 9.07 -7.97 -7.22
N PHE A 23 8.95 -7.75 -5.91
CA PHE A 23 9.96 -7.08 -5.10
C PHE A 23 11.27 -7.87 -5.07
N THR A 24 11.19 -9.18 -4.81
CA THR A 24 12.38 -10.04 -4.69
C THR A 24 12.99 -10.38 -6.06
N GLU A 25 12.17 -10.60 -7.08
CA GLU A 25 12.64 -11.08 -8.38
C GLU A 25 13.03 -9.97 -9.34
N ASN A 26 12.45 -8.78 -9.22
CA ASN A 26 12.62 -7.66 -10.16
C ASN A 26 13.21 -6.44 -9.46
N PHE A 27 12.49 -5.87 -8.50
CA PHE A 27 12.86 -4.58 -7.88
C PHE A 27 14.24 -4.61 -7.23
N LEU A 28 14.52 -5.62 -6.39
CA LEU A 28 15.84 -5.77 -5.75
C LEU A 28 16.98 -6.08 -6.75
N LYS A 29 16.65 -6.50 -7.97
CA LYS A 29 17.63 -6.72 -9.05
C LYS A 29 17.77 -5.52 -9.99
N GLY A 30 17.07 -4.43 -9.71
CA GLY A 30 17.11 -3.17 -10.47
C GLY A 30 16.06 -3.03 -11.55
N ASP A 31 15.16 -4.00 -11.73
CA ASP A 31 13.99 -3.83 -12.62
C ASP A 31 12.82 -3.21 -11.84
N THR A 32 12.51 -1.96 -12.17
CA THR A 32 11.46 -1.19 -11.50
C THR A 32 10.10 -1.28 -12.19
N ASN A 33 9.93 -2.13 -13.21
CA ASN A 33 8.66 -2.27 -13.90
C ASN A 33 7.62 -2.98 -13.01
N ASP A 34 6.64 -2.23 -12.52
CA ASP A 34 5.59 -2.69 -11.60
C ASP A 34 4.30 -3.19 -12.30
N SER A 35 4.30 -3.25 -13.64
CA SER A 35 3.11 -3.55 -14.46
C SER A 35 2.45 -4.88 -14.10
N MET A 36 3.22 -5.84 -13.55
CA MET A 36 2.71 -7.14 -13.09
C MET A 36 1.63 -6.98 -11.99
N CYS A 37 1.87 -6.08 -11.03
CA CYS A 37 1.01 -5.94 -9.85
C CYS A 37 0.15 -4.66 -9.88
N ALA A 38 0.44 -3.71 -10.78
CA ALA A 38 -0.28 -2.44 -10.88
C ALA A 38 -1.82 -2.60 -11.01
N PRO A 39 -2.38 -3.55 -11.80
CA PRO A 39 -3.83 -3.76 -11.85
C PRO A 39 -4.43 -4.21 -10.51
N LEU A 40 -3.78 -5.17 -9.83
CA LEU A 40 -4.19 -5.66 -8.52
C LEU A 40 -4.12 -4.54 -7.48
N PHE A 41 -3.04 -3.76 -7.51
CA PHE A 41 -2.85 -2.63 -6.63
C PHE A 41 -3.96 -1.59 -6.79
N LYS A 42 -4.36 -1.28 -8.02
CA LYS A 42 -5.42 -0.31 -8.29
C LYS A 42 -6.74 -0.73 -7.66
N VAL A 43 -7.12 -2.01 -7.79
CA VAL A 43 -8.36 -2.55 -7.21
C VAL A 43 -8.28 -2.57 -5.68
N TYR A 44 -7.16 -3.01 -5.12
CA TYR A 44 -6.91 -3.01 -3.68
C TYR A 44 -6.99 -1.58 -3.09
N GLN A 45 -6.30 -0.63 -3.73
CA GLN A 45 -6.27 0.77 -3.31
C GLN A 45 -7.66 1.38 -3.32
N GLN A 46 -8.48 1.11 -4.33
CA GLN A 46 -9.87 1.57 -4.40
C GLN A 46 -10.70 1.00 -3.24
N CYS A 47 -10.54 -0.28 -2.94
CA CYS A 47 -11.23 -0.93 -1.82
C CYS A 47 -10.87 -0.28 -0.49
N VAL A 48 -9.58 -0.12 -0.20
CA VAL A 48 -9.12 0.49 1.05
C VAL A 48 -9.56 1.95 1.18
N LYS A 49 -9.45 2.75 0.10
CA LYS A 49 -9.92 4.15 0.09
C LYS A 49 -11.41 4.26 0.41
N LYS A 50 -12.22 3.29 -0.03
CA LYS A 50 -13.64 3.23 0.33
C LYS A 50 -13.82 2.92 1.82
N SER A 51 -13.17 1.88 2.34
CA SER A 51 -13.27 1.52 3.76
C SER A 51 -12.75 2.61 4.71
N MET A 52 -11.70 3.34 4.31
CA MET A 52 -11.20 4.50 5.06
C MET A 52 -12.25 5.59 5.21
N LYS A 53 -12.96 5.93 4.13
CA LYS A 53 -14.04 6.93 4.15
C LYS A 53 -15.18 6.48 5.06
N GLU A 54 -15.57 5.21 4.99
CA GLU A 54 -16.62 4.62 5.83
C GLU A 54 -16.26 4.67 7.33
N GLN A 55 -14.98 4.60 7.66
CA GLN A 55 -14.48 4.72 9.04
C GLN A 55 -14.05 6.14 9.43
N ASN A 56 -14.37 7.17 8.63
CA ASN A 56 -14.01 8.57 8.88
C ASN A 56 -12.49 8.81 9.04
N ILE A 57 -11.65 8.03 8.35
CA ILE A 57 -10.21 8.24 8.30
C ILE A 57 -9.90 9.22 7.18
N GLU A 58 -9.23 10.33 7.49
CA GLU A 58 -8.84 11.32 6.49
C GLU A 58 -7.76 10.76 5.54
N LEU A 59 -8.01 10.84 4.23
CA LEU A 59 -7.08 10.36 3.20
C LEU A 59 -5.88 11.28 2.97
N LYS A 60 -6.01 12.56 3.35
CA LYS A 60 -5.01 13.60 3.08
C LYS A 60 -3.68 13.28 3.75
N ASP A 61 -3.70 12.68 4.94
CA ASP A 61 -2.49 12.32 5.68
C ASP A 61 -1.68 11.21 5.00
N ILE A 62 -2.30 10.40 4.14
CA ILE A 62 -1.60 9.32 3.42
C ILE A 62 -0.82 9.84 2.21
N GLU A 63 -1.24 10.96 1.64
CA GLU A 63 -0.62 11.52 0.43
C GLU A 63 0.60 12.40 0.74
N ILE A 64 0.80 12.76 2.02
CA ILE A 64 1.90 13.63 2.44
C ILE A 64 3.16 12.80 2.64
N ASN A 65 4.20 13.11 1.86
CA ASN A 65 5.53 12.57 2.08
C ASN A 65 6.18 13.26 3.29
N HIS A 66 6.11 12.61 4.44
CA HIS A 66 6.69 13.15 5.68
C HIS A 66 8.19 12.88 5.83
N LEU A 67 8.78 11.98 5.04
CA LEU A 67 10.20 11.64 5.11
C LEU A 67 11.07 12.86 4.74
N GLY A 68 12.02 13.21 5.60
CA GLY A 68 12.88 14.39 5.48
C GLY A 68 12.22 15.71 5.90
N THR A 69 10.99 15.68 6.43
CA THR A 69 10.27 16.88 6.89
C THR A 69 10.31 17.02 8.42
N GLU A 70 9.90 18.18 8.94
CA GLU A 70 9.74 18.39 10.39
C GLU A 70 8.71 17.44 11.03
N ASN A 71 7.80 16.90 10.23
CA ASN A 71 6.75 15.98 10.65
C ASN A 71 7.20 14.49 10.63
N GLU A 72 8.45 14.22 10.25
CA GLU A 72 9.01 12.86 10.29
C GLU A 72 9.09 12.37 11.74
N LYS A 73 8.49 11.21 12.03
CA LYS A 73 8.65 10.55 13.34
C LYS A 73 10.09 10.05 13.47
N LYS A 74 10.88 10.75 14.29
CA LYS A 74 12.23 10.32 14.67
C LYS A 74 12.16 9.08 15.55
N SER A 75 13.09 8.16 15.36
CA SER A 75 13.27 7.00 16.23
C SER A 75 13.42 7.46 17.70
N PRO A 76 12.77 6.78 18.66
CA PRO A 76 13.02 7.04 20.08
C PRO A 76 14.53 6.87 20.36
N SER A 77 15.14 7.87 21.00
CA SER A 77 16.51 7.77 21.53
C SER A 77 16.61 6.81 22.70
#